data_AF-A0A955JL82-F1
#
_entry.id   AF-A0A955JL82-F1
#
_cell.length_a   1.000
_cell.length_b   1.000
_cell.length_c   1.000
_cell.angle_alpha   90.00
_cell.angle_beta   90.00
_cell.angle_gamma   90.00
#
_symmetry.space_group_name_H-M   'P 1'
#
loop_
_entity.id
_entity.type
_entity.pdbx_description
1 polymer ?
#
loop_
_entity_poly.entity_id
_entity_poly.type
_entity_poly.pdbx_seq_one_letter_code
_entity_poly.pdbx_strand_id
1 'polypeptide(L)'
;MYLRKPIFRYGSALVLLVFVSSLAFQSFIIAAPDLNDDWDLSVPAEYTYDAGIEVVSGVARLKAQNYASDADTAALYHFDESGGITASDSTPNNNTATLSGGSFSIGNLNNGVSLNGTTDELIAPNSASLQLGQQQTIEAWTKFSNAFNQASHDKRNAVVDKGDYQLYFDNETGKLTYELANANATSWSQVAGDDINGSWDRDGNLTVESTSIIGTTVYFGLGNRTGDAEV
;
A
#
# COMPACT_ATOMS: atom_id res chain seq x y z
N MET A 1 -32.51 61.28 1.06
CA MET A 1 -33.17 62.60 1.16
C MET A 1 -32.07 63.66 1.11
N TYR A 2 -31.94 64.39 -0.01
CA TYR A 2 -30.87 65.37 -0.25
C TYR A 2 -31.32 66.78 0.16
N LEU A 3 -30.44 67.54 0.81
CA LEU A 3 -30.59 68.97 1.08
C LEU A 3 -29.30 69.72 0.71
N ARG A 4 -29.42 70.82 -0.05
CA ARG A 4 -28.35 71.71 -0.53
C ARG A 4 -28.56 73.14 0.00
N LYS A 5 -27.46 73.87 0.25
CA LYS A 5 -27.11 75.30 -0.08
C LYS A 5 -26.23 75.94 1.02
N PRO A 6 -25.50 77.05 0.79
CA PRO A 6 -24.94 77.63 -0.45
C PRO A 6 -23.44 78.04 -0.33
N ILE A 7 -22.89 78.50 -1.45
CA ILE A 7 -21.51 79.01 -1.64
C ILE A 7 -21.41 80.48 -1.19
N PHE A 8 -20.32 80.86 -0.52
CA PHE A 8 -19.77 82.22 -0.52
C PHE A 8 -18.29 82.18 -0.94
N ARG A 9 -17.88 83.17 -1.73
CA ARG A 9 -16.61 83.22 -2.47
C ARG A 9 -15.70 84.35 -1.96
N TYR A 10 -14.44 83.95 -1.72
CA TYR A 10 -13.14 84.63 -1.78
C TYR A 10 -12.73 85.72 -0.78
N GLY A 11 -11.62 85.43 -0.09
CA GLY A 11 -10.64 86.43 0.33
C GLY A 11 -9.75 85.95 1.47
N SER A 12 -8.68 85.18 1.19
CA SER A 12 -7.47 85.03 2.05
C SER A 12 -6.45 84.06 1.42
N ALA A 13 -5.71 84.51 0.40
CA ALA A 13 -4.68 83.70 -0.25
C ALA A 13 -3.36 83.57 0.57
N LEU A 14 -3.32 84.03 1.82
CA LEU A 14 -2.12 84.01 2.66
C LEU A 14 -2.19 83.07 3.87
N VAL A 15 -3.35 82.46 4.15
CA VAL A 15 -3.53 81.45 5.21
C VAL A 15 -3.37 80.01 4.66
N LEU A 16 -3.47 79.85 3.34
CA LEU A 16 -3.37 78.55 2.69
C LEU A 16 -1.93 77.98 2.70
N LEU A 17 -0.91 78.85 2.69
CA LEU A 17 0.49 78.40 2.56
C LEU A 17 1.02 77.74 3.84
N VAL A 18 0.53 78.17 5.01
CA VAL A 18 0.87 77.57 6.32
C VAL A 18 0.14 76.24 6.52
N PHE A 19 -1.08 76.10 5.97
CA PHE A 19 -1.83 74.83 6.01
C PHE A 19 -1.24 73.77 5.07
N VAL A 20 -0.75 74.17 3.89
CA VAL A 20 -0.11 73.24 2.94
C VAL A 20 1.25 72.75 3.48
N SER A 21 2.00 73.58 4.22
CA SER A 21 3.22 73.09 4.90
C SER A 21 2.94 72.15 6.07
N SER A 22 1.83 72.33 6.81
CA SER A 22 1.44 71.38 7.87
C SER A 22 0.84 70.07 7.33
N LEU A 23 0.28 70.08 6.13
CA LEU A 23 -0.14 68.87 5.42
C LEU A 23 1.03 68.12 4.77
N ALA A 24 2.11 68.81 4.40
CA ALA A 24 3.32 68.18 3.85
C ALA A 24 4.25 67.56 4.92
N PHE A 25 4.01 67.85 6.21
CA PHE A 25 4.67 67.21 7.36
C PHE A 25 3.80 66.13 8.03
N GLN A 26 2.75 65.65 7.37
CA GLN A 26 2.22 64.30 7.63
C GLN A 26 2.86 63.33 6.65
N SER A 27 4.16 63.14 6.80
CA SER A 27 4.81 61.89 6.39
C SER A 27 4.23 60.78 7.26
N PHE A 28 3.04 60.29 6.91
CA PHE A 28 2.70 58.93 7.27
C PHE A 28 3.59 58.05 6.42
N ILE A 29 4.53 57.43 7.12
CA ILE A 29 5.31 56.30 6.66
C ILE A 29 4.35 55.32 5.98
N ILE A 30 4.63 55.02 4.71
CA ILE A 30 4.00 53.92 3.98
C ILE A 30 4.35 52.66 4.74
N ALA A 31 3.37 51.97 5.33
CA ALA A 31 3.58 50.55 5.61
C ALA A 31 3.66 49.88 4.23
N ALA A 32 4.84 49.35 3.87
CA ALA A 32 4.84 48.18 3.01
C ALA A 32 3.86 47.17 3.64
N PRO A 33 3.08 46.38 2.87
CA PRO A 33 2.33 45.28 3.46
C PRO A 33 3.28 44.53 4.38
N ASP A 34 2.95 44.54 5.67
CA ASP A 34 3.76 43.84 6.66
C ASP A 34 3.71 42.38 6.27
N LEU A 35 4.87 41.78 5.98
CA LEU A 35 4.96 40.36 5.66
C LEU A 35 4.78 39.49 6.91
N ASN A 36 4.62 40.11 8.09
CA ASN A 36 4.28 39.45 9.33
C ASN A 36 2.79 39.65 9.65
N ASP A 37 1.92 39.00 8.87
CA ASP A 37 0.57 38.76 9.36
C ASP A 37 0.65 37.66 10.45
N ASP A 38 0.41 38.04 11.70
CA ASP A 38 0.20 37.08 12.77
C ASP A 38 -1.17 36.41 12.55
N TRP A 39 -1.15 35.21 11.99
CA TRP A 39 -2.38 34.44 11.75
C TRP A 39 -2.87 33.84 13.06
N ASP A 40 -3.86 34.48 13.68
CA ASP A 40 -4.53 33.96 14.87
C ASP A 40 -5.55 32.89 14.50
N LEU A 41 -5.16 31.62 14.63
CA LEU A 41 -6.01 30.47 14.33
C LEU A 41 -6.87 30.02 15.53
N SER A 42 -6.90 30.77 16.63
CA SER A 42 -7.69 30.44 17.83
C SER A 42 -9.21 30.51 17.59
N VAL A 43 -9.64 31.22 16.55
CA VAL A 43 -11.04 31.31 16.09
C VAL A 43 -11.15 30.78 14.66
N PRO A 44 -11.24 29.45 14.45
CA PRO A 44 -11.21 28.86 13.11
C PRO A 44 -12.28 29.43 12.16
N ALA A 45 -13.48 29.72 12.68
CA ALA A 45 -14.61 30.19 11.88
C ALA A 45 -14.38 31.53 11.13
N GLU A 46 -13.32 32.27 11.46
CA GLU A 46 -12.95 33.51 10.76
C GLU A 46 -12.21 33.28 9.43
N TYR A 47 -11.81 32.04 9.15
CA TYR A 47 -11.02 31.66 7.99
C TYR A 47 -11.77 30.68 7.09
N THR A 48 -11.54 30.80 5.79
CA THR A 48 -11.90 29.78 4.79
C THR A 48 -10.63 29.06 4.38
N TYR A 49 -10.62 27.74 4.43
CA TYR A 49 -9.45 26.92 4.06
C TYR A 49 -9.78 26.02 2.87
N ASP A 50 -8.73 25.69 2.12
CA ASP A 50 -8.81 24.65 1.09
C ASP A 50 -9.21 23.30 1.71
N ALA A 51 -9.80 22.43 0.90
CA ALA A 51 -10.36 21.15 1.36
C ALA A 51 -9.34 20.27 2.10
N GLY A 52 -8.05 20.39 1.78
CA GLY A 52 -6.96 19.65 2.42
C GLY A 52 -6.50 20.19 3.77
N ILE A 53 -6.97 21.35 4.23
CA ILE A 53 -6.51 21.98 5.48
C ILE A 53 -7.60 21.85 6.55
N GLU A 54 -7.20 21.52 7.77
CA GLU A 54 -8.01 21.62 8.99
C GLU A 54 -7.29 22.44 10.07
N VAL A 55 -8.07 23.12 10.90
CA VAL A 55 -7.57 23.80 12.10
C VAL A 55 -8.09 23.05 13.32
N VAL A 56 -7.19 22.53 14.15
CA VAL A 56 -7.53 21.83 15.38
C VAL A 56 -6.75 22.45 16.52
N SER A 57 -7.46 22.91 17.56
CA SER A 57 -6.86 23.52 18.75
C SER A 57 -5.90 24.67 18.43
N GLY A 58 -6.25 25.54 17.49
CA GLY A 58 -5.43 26.70 17.11
C GLY A 58 -4.24 26.38 16.20
N VAL A 59 -4.15 25.16 15.66
CA VAL A 59 -3.08 24.75 14.74
C VAL A 59 -3.68 24.34 13.40
N ALA A 60 -3.27 25.02 12.33
CA ALA A 60 -3.56 24.58 10.96
C ALA A 60 -2.64 23.40 10.60
N ARG A 61 -3.23 22.36 10.03
CA ARG A 61 -2.51 21.19 9.52
C ARG A 61 -3.19 20.65 8.26
N LEU A 62 -2.43 19.87 7.49
CA LEU A 62 -3.01 19.07 6.42
C LEU A 62 -3.87 17.96 7.02
N LYS A 63 -5.07 17.78 6.49
CA LYS A 63 -5.93 16.64 6.79
C LYS A 63 -5.25 15.37 6.33
N ALA A 64 -5.40 14.31 7.11
CA ALA A 64 -5.13 12.98 6.58
C ALA A 64 -6.14 12.70 5.46
N GLN A 65 -5.63 12.31 4.28
CA GLN A 65 -6.44 12.03 3.10
C GLN A 65 -6.04 10.67 2.55
N ASN A 66 -7.00 10.06 1.86
CA ASN A 66 -6.73 8.87 1.07
C ASN A 66 -5.71 9.18 -0.01
N TYR A 67 -4.84 8.21 -0.27
CA TYR A 67 -3.91 8.27 -1.39
C TYR A 67 -4.69 8.33 -2.71
N ALA A 68 -4.15 9.03 -3.69
CA ALA A 68 -4.61 8.95 -5.06
C ALA A 68 -3.79 7.90 -5.80
N SER A 69 -4.44 7.14 -6.68
CA SER A 69 -3.73 6.25 -7.60
C SER A 69 -2.98 7.04 -8.66
N ASP A 70 -1.86 6.49 -9.12
CA ASP A 70 -1.12 6.95 -10.29
C ASP A 70 -1.11 5.89 -11.40
N ALA A 71 -0.32 6.12 -12.46
CA ALA A 71 -0.25 5.23 -13.60
C ALA A 71 0.41 3.87 -13.29
N ASP A 72 1.20 3.79 -12.23
CA ASP A 72 1.93 2.58 -11.83
C ASP A 72 1.22 1.83 -10.69
N THR A 73 0.18 2.43 -10.10
CA THR A 73 -0.62 1.83 -9.03
C THR A 73 -1.53 0.74 -9.59
N ALA A 74 -1.16 -0.52 -9.34
CA ALA A 74 -1.92 -1.68 -9.80
C ALA A 74 -3.27 -1.86 -9.10
N ALA A 75 -3.32 -1.65 -7.79
CA ALA A 75 -4.53 -1.69 -6.98
C ALA A 75 -4.38 -0.79 -5.75
N LEU A 76 -5.47 -0.16 -5.32
CA LEU A 76 -5.48 0.72 -4.15
C LEU A 76 -6.80 0.56 -3.40
N TYR A 77 -6.75 -0.04 -2.22
CA TYR A 77 -7.92 -0.24 -1.37
C TYR A 77 -7.82 0.64 -0.13
N HIS A 78 -8.71 1.62 0.00
CA HIS A 78 -8.82 2.44 1.20
C HIS A 78 -9.61 1.75 2.32
N PHE A 79 -10.50 0.81 1.95
CA PHE A 79 -11.44 0.13 2.84
C PHE A 79 -12.39 1.10 3.58
N ASP A 80 -12.82 2.15 2.88
CA ASP A 80 -13.68 3.22 3.40
C ASP A 80 -15.16 2.85 3.44
N GLU A 81 -15.53 1.66 3.00
CA GLU A 81 -16.90 1.19 2.99
C GLU A 81 -17.48 1.14 4.42
N SER A 82 -18.75 1.53 4.55
CA SER A 82 -19.47 1.49 5.84
C SER A 82 -20.12 0.13 6.11
N GLY A 83 -19.96 -0.83 5.20
CA GLY A 83 -20.52 -2.18 5.28
C GLY A 83 -20.62 -2.87 3.92
N GLY A 84 -21.16 -4.09 3.92
CA GLY A 84 -21.24 -4.93 2.73
C GLY A 84 -20.03 -5.84 2.57
N ILE A 85 -19.88 -6.39 1.36
CA ILE A 85 -18.84 -7.40 1.04
C ILE A 85 -17.91 -6.93 -0.07
N THR A 86 -17.93 -5.66 -0.43
CA THR A 86 -17.19 -5.13 -1.58
C THR A 86 -16.18 -4.12 -1.09
N ALA A 87 -14.90 -4.33 -1.39
CA ALA A 87 -13.86 -3.32 -1.24
C ALA A 87 -13.51 -2.75 -2.63
N SER A 88 -13.79 -1.46 -2.81
CA SER A 88 -13.55 -0.76 -4.06
C SER A 88 -12.05 -0.56 -4.31
N ASP A 89 -11.62 -0.84 -5.53
CA ASP A 89 -10.29 -0.48 -6.01
C ASP A 89 -10.35 0.95 -6.53
N SER A 90 -9.56 1.84 -5.94
CA SER A 90 -9.49 3.27 -6.27
C SER A 90 -8.57 3.56 -7.46
N THR A 91 -8.11 2.52 -8.15
CA THR A 91 -7.41 2.64 -9.44
C THR A 91 -8.38 2.48 -10.62
N PRO A 92 -7.99 2.94 -11.82
CA PRO A 92 -8.73 2.63 -13.06
C PRO A 92 -8.77 1.15 -13.44
N ASN A 93 -8.02 0.27 -12.77
CA ASN A 93 -7.89 -1.16 -13.12
C ASN A 93 -9.10 -2.01 -12.67
N ASN A 94 -9.95 -1.48 -11.78
CA ASN A 94 -11.16 -2.14 -11.30
C ASN A 94 -10.92 -3.53 -10.69
N ASN A 95 -9.85 -3.72 -9.93
CA ASN A 95 -9.59 -4.97 -9.20
C ASN A 95 -10.42 -5.06 -7.92
N THR A 96 -11.73 -4.78 -7.99
CA THR A 96 -12.63 -4.81 -6.83
C THR A 96 -12.50 -6.13 -6.07
N ALA A 97 -12.23 -6.06 -4.77
CA ALA A 97 -12.09 -7.23 -3.92
C ALA A 97 -13.42 -7.57 -3.23
N THR A 98 -13.68 -8.86 -3.06
CA THR A 98 -14.84 -9.36 -2.32
C THR A 98 -14.41 -9.84 -0.95
N LEU A 99 -15.05 -9.31 0.09
CA LEU A 99 -14.83 -9.70 1.47
C LEU A 99 -15.59 -11.01 1.74
N SER A 100 -14.86 -12.03 2.17
CA SER A 100 -15.39 -13.30 2.64
C SER A 100 -15.19 -13.38 4.15
N GLY A 101 -16.29 -13.44 4.91
CA GLY A 101 -16.23 -13.26 6.36
C GLY A 101 -16.00 -11.80 6.77
N GLY A 102 -15.44 -11.56 7.96
CA GLY A 102 -15.00 -10.24 8.42
C GLY A 102 -16.07 -9.13 8.41
N SER A 103 -15.62 -7.88 8.58
CA SER A 103 -16.48 -6.69 8.44
C SER A 103 -15.66 -5.40 8.25
N PHE A 104 -16.24 -4.39 7.60
CA PHE A 104 -15.71 -3.04 7.63
C PHE A 104 -15.98 -2.37 8.99
N SER A 105 -14.99 -1.66 9.50
CA SER A 105 -14.99 -1.06 10.84
C SER A 105 -14.17 0.23 10.84
N ILE A 106 -14.22 1.00 11.94
CA ILE A 106 -13.48 2.27 12.02
C ILE A 106 -11.97 2.01 11.98
N GLY A 107 -11.28 2.67 11.06
CA GLY A 107 -9.84 2.61 10.87
C GLY A 107 -9.11 3.78 11.55
N ASN A 108 -7.80 3.89 11.32
CA ASN A 108 -7.04 5.07 11.76
C ASN A 108 -7.31 6.29 10.87
N LEU A 109 -7.50 6.04 9.57
CA LEU A 109 -8.06 6.99 8.61
C LEU A 109 -9.38 6.38 8.15
N ASN A 110 -10.49 7.12 8.29
CA ASN A 110 -11.83 6.67 7.89
C ASN A 110 -12.16 5.26 8.44
N ASN A 111 -12.29 4.26 7.56
CA ASN A 111 -12.60 2.88 7.92
C ASN A 111 -11.41 1.93 7.62
N GLY A 112 -11.63 0.65 7.87
CA GLY A 112 -10.70 -0.42 7.62
C GLY A 112 -11.41 -1.77 7.67
N VAL A 113 -10.77 -2.80 7.15
CA VAL A 113 -11.29 -4.17 7.22
C VAL A 113 -10.85 -4.86 8.51
N SER A 114 -11.80 -5.44 9.24
CA SER A 114 -11.53 -6.30 10.39
C SER A 114 -11.63 -7.77 9.97
N LEU A 115 -10.53 -8.49 10.16
CA LEU A 115 -10.38 -9.90 9.82
C LEU A 115 -10.01 -10.68 11.09
N ASN A 116 -10.52 -11.91 11.21
CA ASN A 116 -10.25 -12.78 12.35
C ASN A 116 -8.88 -13.51 12.29
N GLY A 117 -8.12 -13.36 11.21
CA GLY A 117 -6.81 -14.00 11.02
C GLY A 117 -6.87 -15.53 10.89
N THR A 118 -8.04 -16.09 10.56
CA THR A 118 -8.23 -17.55 10.42
C THR A 118 -8.99 -17.94 9.16
N THR A 119 -10.16 -17.35 8.91
CA THR A 119 -11.01 -17.67 7.74
C THR A 119 -11.40 -16.44 6.94
N ASP A 120 -11.24 -15.25 7.53
CA ASP A 120 -11.68 -14.01 6.89
C ASP A 120 -10.61 -13.51 5.93
N GLU A 121 -11.03 -13.11 4.74
CA GLU A 121 -10.13 -12.64 3.69
C GLU A 121 -10.83 -11.70 2.70
N LEU A 122 -10.02 -10.94 1.98
CA LEU A 122 -10.46 -10.16 0.82
C LEU A 122 -9.87 -10.77 -0.45
N ILE A 123 -10.74 -11.07 -1.41
CA ILE A 123 -10.37 -11.76 -2.64
C ILE A 123 -10.51 -10.79 -3.80
N ALA A 124 -9.38 -10.33 -4.32
CA ALA A 124 -9.30 -9.67 -5.62
C ALA A 124 -9.09 -10.73 -6.72
N PRO A 125 -10.02 -10.88 -7.69
CA PRO A 125 -9.89 -11.84 -8.78
C PRO A 125 -8.58 -11.68 -9.56
N ASN A 126 -8.16 -12.75 -10.26
CA ASN A 126 -6.99 -12.67 -11.11
C ASN A 126 -7.18 -11.63 -12.23
N SER A 127 -6.16 -10.79 -12.42
CA SER A 127 -6.13 -9.74 -13.44
C SER A 127 -4.68 -9.52 -13.86
N ALA A 128 -4.47 -9.16 -15.13
CA ALA A 128 -3.15 -8.86 -15.66
C ALA A 128 -2.49 -7.67 -14.93
N SER A 129 -3.27 -6.71 -14.45
CA SER A 129 -2.75 -5.57 -13.67
C SER A 129 -2.18 -5.99 -12.31
N LEU A 130 -2.58 -7.15 -11.77
CA LEU A 130 -2.08 -7.67 -10.49
C LEU A 130 -0.86 -8.60 -10.66
N GLN A 131 -0.27 -8.68 -11.85
CA GLN A 131 0.92 -9.49 -12.11
C GLN A 131 2.16 -8.59 -12.11
N LEU A 132 2.64 -8.20 -10.91
CA LEU A 132 3.57 -7.08 -10.70
C LEU A 132 5.03 -7.30 -11.15
N GLY A 133 5.37 -8.45 -11.74
CA GLY A 133 6.73 -8.75 -12.18
C GLY A 133 7.78 -8.63 -11.06
N GLN A 134 9.04 -8.38 -11.43
CA GLN A 134 10.16 -8.36 -10.46
C GLN A 134 10.37 -7.01 -9.75
N GLN A 135 9.84 -5.92 -10.29
CA GLN A 135 10.00 -4.57 -9.74
C GLN A 135 8.66 -4.13 -9.19
N GLN A 136 8.49 -4.27 -7.88
CA GLN A 136 7.22 -3.99 -7.23
C GLN A 136 7.41 -3.34 -5.87
N THR A 137 6.40 -2.57 -5.47
CA THR A 137 6.27 -1.99 -4.13
C THR A 137 4.94 -2.43 -3.58
N ILE A 138 4.94 -2.87 -2.33
CA ILE A 138 3.74 -3.27 -1.60
C ILE A 138 3.75 -2.51 -0.29
N GLU A 139 2.65 -1.83 -0.01
CA GLU A 139 2.45 -1.08 1.23
C GLU A 139 1.08 -1.38 1.83
N ALA A 140 1.00 -1.40 3.16
CA ALA A 140 -0.25 -1.62 3.87
C ALA A 140 -0.17 -1.08 5.30
N TRP A 141 -1.33 -0.67 5.82
CA TRP A 141 -1.52 -0.37 7.24
C TRP A 141 -2.22 -1.55 7.92
N THR A 142 -1.61 -2.08 8.96
CA THR A 142 -2.17 -3.21 9.71
C THR A 142 -2.15 -2.93 11.21
N LYS A 143 -3.19 -3.35 11.92
CA LYS A 143 -3.26 -3.30 13.39
C LYS A 143 -3.75 -4.64 13.92
N PHE A 144 -2.99 -5.25 14.82
CA PHE A 144 -3.41 -6.47 15.49
C PHE A 144 -4.12 -6.17 16.81
N SER A 145 -5.13 -6.99 17.14
CA SER A 145 -5.79 -6.97 18.46
C SER A 145 -4.86 -7.46 19.58
N ASN A 146 -3.92 -8.36 19.25
CA ASN A 146 -2.89 -8.87 20.13
C ASN A 146 -1.53 -8.78 19.43
N ALA A 147 -0.44 -8.60 20.17
CA ALA A 147 0.89 -8.55 19.56
C ALA A 147 1.19 -9.85 18.79
N PHE A 148 1.53 -9.73 17.50
CA PHE A 148 1.87 -10.86 16.66
C PHE A 148 3.25 -11.41 17.03
N ASN A 149 3.31 -12.67 17.47
CA ASN A 149 4.52 -13.39 17.84
C ASN A 149 4.35 -14.92 17.69
N GLN A 150 5.46 -15.67 17.70
CA GLN A 150 5.49 -17.12 17.47
C GLN A 150 4.59 -17.94 18.42
N ALA A 151 4.35 -17.47 19.64
CA ALA A 151 3.51 -18.18 20.62
C ALA A 151 2.01 -17.84 20.49
N SER A 152 1.67 -16.81 19.71
CA SER A 152 0.30 -16.27 19.62
C SER A 152 -0.45 -16.67 18.35
N HIS A 153 0.25 -17.17 17.34
CA HIS A 153 -0.32 -17.53 16.04
C HIS A 153 0.29 -18.85 15.55
N ASP A 154 -0.56 -19.73 15.02
CA ASP A 154 -0.21 -21.07 14.52
C ASP A 154 -0.04 -21.13 13.00
N LYS A 155 -0.26 -20.00 12.32
CA LYS A 155 -0.20 -19.87 10.85
C LYS A 155 0.20 -18.47 10.42
N ARG A 156 0.66 -18.38 9.18
CA ARG A 156 0.97 -17.12 8.50
C ARG A 156 -0.28 -16.27 8.36
N ASN A 157 -0.15 -14.97 8.58
CA ASN A 157 -1.20 -13.99 8.30
C ASN A 157 -0.77 -13.14 7.10
N ALA A 158 -1.37 -13.40 5.95
CA ALA A 158 -1.09 -12.66 4.72
C ALA A 158 -1.67 -11.24 4.80
N VAL A 159 -0.85 -10.26 4.37
CA VAL A 159 -1.30 -8.92 4.00
C VAL A 159 -1.72 -8.92 2.54
N VAL A 160 -0.93 -9.56 1.68
CA VAL A 160 -1.28 -9.89 0.29
C VAL A 160 -0.61 -11.20 -0.09
N ASP A 161 -1.33 -12.01 -0.85
CA ASP A 161 -0.83 -13.24 -1.46
C ASP A 161 -1.39 -13.35 -2.88
N LYS A 162 -0.51 -13.37 -3.87
CA LYS A 162 -0.84 -13.60 -5.28
C LYS A 162 -0.08 -14.80 -5.87
N GLY A 163 0.51 -15.64 -5.03
CA GLY A 163 1.38 -16.75 -5.42
C GLY A 163 2.78 -16.30 -5.84
N ASP A 164 2.89 -15.46 -6.88
CA ASP A 164 4.19 -14.97 -7.38
C ASP A 164 4.85 -13.96 -6.44
N TYR A 165 4.06 -13.31 -5.60
CA TYR A 165 4.54 -12.43 -4.55
C TYR A 165 3.61 -12.50 -3.34
N GLN A 166 4.20 -12.42 -2.16
CA GLN A 166 3.47 -12.42 -0.91
C GLN A 166 4.15 -11.54 0.13
N LEU A 167 3.34 -10.82 0.89
CA LEU A 167 3.75 -10.08 2.08
C LEU A 167 2.91 -10.59 3.24
N TYR A 168 3.55 -11.14 4.26
CA TYR A 168 2.83 -11.79 5.36
C TYR A 168 3.60 -11.70 6.68
N PHE A 169 2.87 -11.82 7.78
CA PHE A 169 3.45 -12.00 9.10
C PHE A 169 3.71 -13.48 9.34
N ASP A 170 4.96 -13.82 9.57
CA ASP A 170 5.44 -15.19 9.68
C ASP A 170 5.31 -15.70 11.12
N ASN A 171 4.52 -16.75 11.32
CA ASN A 171 4.24 -17.29 12.64
C ASN A 171 5.41 -18.07 13.26
N GLU A 172 6.42 -18.44 12.48
CA GLU A 172 7.60 -19.14 13.01
C GLU A 172 8.63 -18.13 13.52
N THR A 173 8.77 -16.98 12.88
CA THR A 173 9.80 -15.99 13.23
C THR A 173 9.23 -14.78 13.97
N GLY A 174 7.91 -14.55 13.89
CA GLY A 174 7.24 -13.37 14.42
C GLY A 174 7.53 -12.09 13.62
N LYS A 175 8.08 -12.20 12.41
CA LYS A 175 8.52 -11.05 11.58
C LYS A 175 7.62 -10.86 10.37
N LEU A 176 7.63 -9.64 9.83
CA LEU A 176 7.09 -9.36 8.50
C LEU A 176 8.06 -9.94 7.46
N THR A 177 7.53 -10.75 6.55
CA THR A 177 8.28 -11.42 5.50
C THR A 177 7.68 -11.07 4.16
N TYR A 178 8.56 -10.73 3.21
CA TYR A 178 8.21 -10.54 1.81
C TYR A 178 8.92 -11.61 0.98
N GLU A 179 8.17 -12.28 0.13
CA GLU A 179 8.69 -13.26 -0.81
C GLU A 179 8.27 -12.90 -2.24
N LEU A 180 9.19 -13.15 -3.16
CA LEU A 180 9.01 -12.96 -4.60
C LEU A 180 9.49 -14.21 -5.31
N ALA A 181 8.65 -14.74 -6.19
CA ALA A 181 8.98 -15.87 -7.03
C ALA A 181 10.22 -15.55 -7.87
N ASN A 182 11.09 -16.55 -8.01
CA ASN A 182 12.25 -16.43 -8.86
C ASN A 182 11.83 -16.46 -10.33
N ALA A 183 12.16 -15.42 -11.09
CA ALA A 183 11.88 -15.31 -12.51
C ALA A 183 12.38 -16.50 -13.36
N ASN A 184 13.38 -17.26 -12.87
CA ASN A 184 13.96 -18.41 -13.56
C ASN A 184 13.43 -19.76 -13.07
N ALA A 185 12.59 -19.79 -12.04
CA ALA A 185 12.00 -21.03 -11.52
C ALA A 185 10.71 -21.42 -12.26
N THR A 186 10.66 -21.18 -13.57
CA THR A 186 9.52 -21.56 -14.43
C THR A 186 9.61 -23.00 -14.93
N SER A 187 10.70 -23.71 -14.60
CA SER A 187 10.94 -25.09 -15.01
C SER A 187 11.55 -25.89 -13.87
N TRP A 188 10.96 -27.03 -13.56
CA TRP A 188 11.59 -28.04 -12.73
C TRP A 188 12.73 -28.68 -13.53
N SER A 189 13.98 -28.52 -13.08
CA SER A 189 15.09 -29.33 -13.59
C SER A 189 15.05 -30.66 -12.86
N GLN A 190 14.75 -31.74 -13.57
CA GLN A 190 14.90 -33.09 -13.02
C GLN A 190 16.37 -33.29 -12.64
N VAL A 191 16.63 -33.63 -11.38
CA VAL A 191 17.98 -33.86 -10.83
C VAL A 191 18.29 -35.34 -10.62
N ALA A 192 17.29 -36.21 -10.80
CA ALA A 192 17.33 -37.67 -10.65
C ALA A 192 16.06 -38.31 -11.29
N GLY A 193 16.11 -39.59 -11.64
CA GLY A 193 15.12 -40.30 -12.48
C GLY A 193 15.37 -40.11 -13.99
N ASP A 194 14.76 -40.95 -14.84
CA ASP A 194 14.93 -40.93 -16.31
C ASP A 194 16.41 -40.94 -16.75
N ASP A 195 17.24 -41.79 -16.14
CA ASP A 195 18.70 -41.89 -16.41
C ASP A 195 19.52 -40.63 -16.09
N ILE A 196 18.93 -39.61 -15.45
CA ILE A 196 19.64 -38.39 -15.09
C ILE A 196 20.54 -38.65 -13.87
N ASN A 197 21.79 -38.20 -13.95
CA ASN A 197 22.80 -38.28 -12.87
C ASN A 197 23.10 -39.70 -12.35
N GLY A 198 22.98 -40.72 -13.20
CA GLY A 198 23.16 -42.11 -12.78
C GLY A 198 22.10 -42.56 -11.78
N SER A 199 20.93 -41.93 -11.85
CA SER A 199 19.73 -42.34 -11.13
C SER A 199 18.95 -43.38 -11.93
N TRP A 200 17.90 -43.94 -11.33
CA TRP A 200 17.09 -45.00 -11.91
C TRP A 200 16.49 -44.61 -13.28
N ASP A 201 16.48 -45.58 -14.19
CA ASP A 201 15.89 -45.51 -15.53
C ASP A 201 14.34 -45.39 -15.46
N ARG A 202 13.74 -44.66 -16.40
CA ARG A 202 12.28 -44.57 -16.62
C ARG A 202 11.67 -45.87 -17.18
N ASP A 203 12.42 -46.59 -18.01
CA ASP A 203 12.03 -47.77 -18.76
C ASP A 203 12.82 -49.03 -18.34
N GLY A 204 13.53 -48.95 -17.20
CA GLY A 204 14.44 -49.99 -16.71
C GLY A 204 13.71 -51.27 -16.31
N ASN A 205 14.44 -52.39 -16.32
CA ASN A 205 13.85 -53.67 -15.96
C ASN A 205 13.55 -53.74 -14.45
N LEU A 206 12.28 -53.57 -14.10
CA LEU A 206 11.78 -53.58 -12.72
C LEU A 206 11.65 -55.00 -12.11
N THR A 207 12.02 -56.04 -12.86
CA THR A 207 11.87 -57.45 -12.48
C THR A 207 13.22 -58.15 -12.42
N VAL A 208 13.37 -59.05 -11.44
CA VAL A 208 14.50 -59.97 -11.39
C VAL A 208 14.24 -61.11 -12.37
N GLU A 209 14.91 -61.07 -13.52
CA GLU A 209 14.76 -62.08 -14.58
C GLU A 209 15.68 -63.28 -14.41
N SER A 210 16.77 -63.13 -13.65
CA SER A 210 17.69 -64.24 -13.40
C SER A 210 18.30 -64.22 -12.01
N THR A 211 18.59 -65.41 -11.48
CA THR A 211 19.32 -65.59 -10.23
C THR A 211 20.44 -66.60 -10.45
N SER A 212 21.63 -66.33 -9.91
CA SER A 212 22.79 -67.21 -10.00
C SER A 212 23.54 -67.24 -8.68
N ILE A 213 24.08 -68.40 -8.31
CA ILE A 213 24.80 -68.57 -7.05
C ILE A 213 26.25 -68.94 -7.39
N ILE A 214 27.20 -68.13 -6.91
CA ILE A 214 28.64 -68.41 -7.04
C ILE A 214 29.24 -68.40 -5.63
N GLY A 215 29.71 -69.58 -5.19
CA GLY A 215 30.17 -69.77 -3.82
C GLY A 215 29.03 -69.59 -2.82
N THR A 216 29.14 -68.60 -1.92
CA THR A 216 28.12 -68.23 -0.93
C THR A 216 27.34 -66.97 -1.30
N THR A 217 27.61 -66.36 -2.46
CA THR A 217 26.97 -65.11 -2.88
C THR A 217 25.90 -65.37 -3.96
N VAL A 218 24.73 -64.80 -3.75
CA VAL A 218 23.60 -64.82 -4.71
C VAL A 218 23.63 -63.53 -5.53
N TYR A 219 23.62 -63.68 -6.85
CA TYR A 219 23.56 -62.61 -7.83
C TYR A 219 22.17 -62.58 -8.43
N PHE A 220 21.58 -61.38 -8.52
CA PHE A 220 20.29 -61.13 -9.14
C PHE A 220 20.53 -60.31 -10.41
N GLY A 221 20.11 -60.82 -11.56
CA GLY A 221 20.17 -60.11 -12.84
C GLY A 221 18.80 -59.57 -13.20
N LEU A 222 18.74 -58.28 -13.55
CA LEU A 222 17.50 -57.58 -13.86
C LEU A 222 17.06 -57.74 -15.33
N GLY A 223 17.92 -58.22 -16.24
CA GLY A 223 17.57 -58.46 -17.64
C GLY A 223 18.09 -59.78 -18.22
N ASN A 224 17.66 -60.11 -19.44
CA ASN A 224 17.95 -61.40 -20.10
C ASN A 224 18.90 -61.29 -21.32
N ARG A 225 19.44 -60.11 -21.59
CA ARG A 225 20.39 -59.83 -22.68
C ARG A 225 21.74 -59.36 -22.11
N THR A 226 22.78 -59.47 -22.92
CA THR A 226 24.12 -58.99 -22.56
C THR A 226 24.13 -57.47 -22.51
N GLY A 227 24.36 -56.90 -21.33
CA GLY A 227 24.43 -55.45 -21.10
C GLY A 227 23.31 -54.88 -20.21
N ASP A 228 22.30 -55.67 -19.88
CA ASP A 228 21.11 -55.24 -19.11
C ASP A 228 21.36 -55.10 -17.59
N ALA A 229 22.62 -55.10 -17.15
CA ALA A 229 22.97 -54.93 -15.75
C ALA A 229 23.08 -53.42 -15.46
N GLU A 230 22.04 -52.86 -14.84
CA GLU A 230 21.97 -51.46 -14.44
C GLU A 230 22.27 -51.31 -12.93
N VAL A 231 22.79 -50.15 -12.53
CA VAL A 231 23.09 -49.80 -11.12
C VAL A 231 22.03 -48.84 -10.60
#